data_AF-A0A3P8RJD0-F1
#
_entry.id   AF-A0A3P8RJD0-F1
#
_cell.length_a   1.000
_cell.length_b   1.000
_cell.length_c   1.000
_cell.angle_alpha   90.00
_cell.angle_beta   90.00
_cell.angle_gamma   90.00
#
_symmetry.space_group_name_H-M   'P 1'
#
loop_
_entity.id
_entity.type
_entity.pdbx_description
1 polymer ?
#
loop_
_entity_poly.entity_id
_entity_poly.type
_entity_poly.pdbx_seq_one_letter_code
_entity_poly.pdbx_strand_id
1 'polypeptide(L)'
;MKEHPHWLVVLSTTDFSLKSLCVVFDLWESSNVSKLLQDYTQIILDITFYEENKLVDQEFPEDCSPFKIQQLLEDLTEPEVLKILPVLGLELLECLDWRRGALLYMSCHTLHQWKQWIKKIYML
;
A
#
# COMPACT_ATOMS: atom_id res chain seq x y z
N MET A 1 -7.97 -25.81 5.71
CA MET A 1 -7.38 -24.80 6.61
C MET A 1 -5.90 -24.70 6.26
N LYS A 2 -5.50 -23.72 5.44
CA LYS A 2 -4.08 -23.46 5.13
C LYS A 2 -3.57 -22.53 6.21
N GLU A 3 -2.53 -22.95 6.92
CA GLU A 3 -1.86 -22.14 7.95
C GLU A 3 -1.27 -20.89 7.31
N HIS A 4 -1.62 -19.74 7.88
CA HIS A 4 -1.09 -18.44 7.45
C HIS A 4 0.39 -18.33 7.86
N PRO A 5 1.30 -17.96 6.94
CA PRO A 5 2.71 -17.93 7.26
C PRO A 5 3.03 -16.81 8.25
N HIS A 6 3.78 -17.17 9.29
CA HIS A 6 4.16 -16.39 10.48
C HIS A 6 4.78 -15.00 10.20
N TRP A 7 5.22 -14.71 8.97
CA TRP A 7 5.80 -13.42 8.60
C TRP A 7 4.77 -12.28 8.50
N LEU A 8 3.48 -12.59 8.26
CA LEU A 8 2.41 -11.59 8.20
C LEU A 8 2.19 -10.83 9.53
N VAL A 9 2.58 -11.42 10.65
CA VAL A 9 2.42 -10.82 12.00
C VAL A 9 3.62 -9.95 12.39
N VAL A 10 4.79 -10.15 11.75
CA VAL A 10 6.02 -9.42 12.11
C VAL A 10 6.03 -8.01 11.50
N LEU A 11 5.32 -7.78 10.40
CA LEU A 11 5.30 -6.50 9.68
C LEU A 11 4.26 -5.50 10.20
N SER A 12 3.26 -5.92 10.99
CA SER A 12 2.24 -5.02 11.55
C SER A 12 2.72 -4.21 12.76
N THR A 13 3.93 -4.46 13.25
CA THR A 13 4.44 -3.90 14.52
C THR A 13 5.78 -3.17 14.40
N THR A 14 6.35 -3.05 13.20
CA THR A 14 7.62 -2.35 13.00
C THR A 14 7.49 -1.28 11.92
N ASP A 15 7.65 -0.03 12.37
CA ASP A 15 7.90 1.15 11.53
C ASP A 15 9.26 0.98 10.84
N PHE A 16 9.28 0.17 9.78
CA PHE A 16 10.50 -0.11 9.02
C PHE A 16 10.73 1.01 8.00
N SER A 17 11.04 2.22 8.50
CA SER A 17 11.40 3.35 7.65
C SER A 17 12.67 3.04 6.83
N LEU A 18 12.68 3.38 5.53
CA LEU A 18 13.88 3.33 4.66
C LEU A 18 15.13 4.00 5.29
N LYS A 19 14.96 4.90 6.25
CA LYS A 19 16.07 5.49 7.02
C LYS A 19 16.95 4.43 7.71
N SER A 20 16.35 3.33 8.17
CA SER A 20 17.05 2.22 8.80
C SER A 20 17.86 1.41 7.77
N LEU A 21 17.36 1.34 6.53
CA LEU A 21 18.06 0.70 5.43
C LEU A 21 19.29 1.50 4.99
N CYS A 22 19.23 2.84 4.93
CA CYS A 22 20.36 3.69 4.53
C CYS A 22 21.63 3.50 5.38
N VAL A 23 21.54 3.09 6.65
CA VAL A 23 22.73 2.79 7.49
C VAL A 23 23.37 1.46 7.10
N VAL A 24 22.62 0.55 6.48
CA VAL A 24 23.09 -0.75 5.96
C VAL A 24 23.72 -0.60 4.56
N PHE A 25 23.39 0.48 3.83
CA PHE A 25 23.83 0.73 2.44
C PHE A 25 25.35 0.91 2.27
N ASP A 26 26.10 1.28 3.32
CA ASP A 26 27.55 1.53 3.21
C ASP A 26 28.39 0.24 3.10
N LEU A 27 27.80 -0.97 3.13
CA LEU A 27 28.52 -2.25 3.21
C LEU A 27 28.10 -3.32 2.19
N TRP A 28 27.13 -3.08 1.30
CA TRP A 28 26.46 -4.13 0.51
C TRP A 28 26.58 -3.91 -1.01
N GLU A 29 26.85 -4.98 -1.78
CA GLU A 29 27.00 -4.92 -3.25
C GLU A 29 25.74 -4.37 -3.95
N SER A 30 25.92 -3.63 -5.05
CA SER A 30 24.83 -2.90 -5.74
C SER A 30 23.71 -3.78 -6.30
N SER A 31 24.03 -4.97 -6.80
CA SER A 31 23.04 -5.99 -7.26
C SER A 31 22.11 -6.44 -6.13
N ASN A 32 22.67 -6.44 -4.94
CA ASN A 32 22.18 -7.04 -3.73
C ASN A 32 21.25 -6.03 -3.01
N VAL A 33 21.52 -4.73 -3.19
CA VAL A 33 20.62 -3.62 -2.87
C VAL A 33 19.41 -3.56 -3.81
N SER A 34 19.63 -3.69 -5.12
CA SER A 34 18.55 -3.62 -6.12
C SER A 34 17.48 -4.69 -5.84
N LYS A 35 17.92 -5.92 -5.52
CA LYS A 35 17.00 -7.00 -5.19
C LYS A 35 16.20 -6.73 -3.92
N LEU A 36 16.85 -6.19 -2.89
CA LEU A 36 16.19 -5.81 -1.64
C LEU A 36 15.11 -4.74 -1.85
N LEU A 37 15.39 -3.72 -2.67
CA LEU A 37 14.42 -2.66 -3.00
C LEU A 37 13.23 -3.20 -3.82
N GLN A 38 13.47 -4.13 -4.74
CA GLN A 38 12.42 -4.83 -5.46
C GLN A 38 11.55 -5.67 -4.52
N ASP A 39 12.17 -6.46 -3.63
CA ASP A 39 11.46 -7.32 -2.69
C ASP A 39 10.64 -6.50 -1.69
N TYR A 40 11.20 -5.39 -1.19
CA TYR A 40 10.48 -4.41 -0.38
C TYR A 40 9.24 -3.88 -1.11
N THR A 41 9.42 -3.41 -2.35
CA THR A 41 8.32 -2.87 -3.17
C THR A 41 7.24 -3.92 -3.40
N GLN A 42 7.63 -5.17 -3.69
CA GLN A 42 6.69 -6.27 -3.89
C GLN A 42 5.88 -6.56 -2.62
N ILE A 43 6.51 -6.57 -1.45
CA ILE A 43 5.81 -6.78 -0.17
C ILE A 43 4.75 -5.69 0.05
N ILE A 44 5.10 -4.43 -0.18
CA ILE A 44 4.12 -3.34 -0.03
C ILE A 44 2.96 -3.53 -1.03
N LEU A 45 3.25 -3.83 -2.29
CA LEU A 45 2.21 -4.10 -3.30
C LEU A 45 1.29 -5.26 -2.90
N ASP A 46 1.84 -6.35 -2.36
CA ASP A 46 1.07 -7.53 -1.93
C ASP A 46 0.18 -7.21 -0.73
N ILE A 47 0.69 -6.46 0.26
CA ILE A 47 -0.08 -6.00 1.42
C ILE A 47 -1.20 -5.07 0.97
N THR A 48 -0.89 -4.09 0.10
CA THR A 48 -1.87 -3.17 -0.45
C THR A 48 -2.98 -3.91 -1.20
N PHE A 49 -2.61 -4.86 -2.07
CA PHE A 49 -3.58 -5.69 -2.78
C PHE A 49 -4.49 -6.46 -1.81
N TYR A 50 -3.93 -7.07 -0.77
CA TYR A 50 -4.71 -7.81 0.21
C TYR A 50 -5.73 -6.93 0.93
N GLU A 51 -5.29 -5.77 1.44
CA GLU A 51 -6.18 -4.85 2.17
C GLU A 51 -7.22 -4.19 1.26
N GLU A 52 -6.87 -3.89 0.00
CA GLU A 52 -7.82 -3.45 -1.04
C GLU A 52 -8.96 -4.46 -1.21
N ASN A 53 -8.63 -5.75 -1.42
CA ASN A 53 -9.65 -6.79 -1.61
C ASN A 53 -10.51 -6.94 -0.35
N LYS A 54 -9.91 -6.85 0.84
CA LYS A 54 -10.64 -6.88 2.10
C LYS A 54 -11.64 -5.73 2.23
N LEU A 55 -11.29 -4.52 1.80
CA LEU A 55 -12.23 -3.38 1.76
C LEU A 55 -13.39 -3.64 0.80
N VAL A 56 -13.12 -4.25 -0.35
CA VAL A 56 -14.15 -4.63 -1.34
C VAL A 56 -15.08 -5.71 -0.76
N ASP A 57 -14.52 -6.76 -0.17
CA ASP A 57 -15.29 -7.86 0.44
C ASP A 57 -16.19 -7.39 1.59
N GLN A 58 -15.78 -6.31 2.27
CA GLN A 58 -16.53 -5.69 3.36
C GLN A 58 -17.49 -4.59 2.90
N GLU A 59 -17.64 -4.39 1.59
CA GLU A 59 -18.48 -3.34 1.00
C GLU A 59 -18.14 -1.92 1.47
N PHE A 60 -16.86 -1.62 1.68
CA PHE A 60 -16.35 -0.29 2.08
C PHE A 60 -17.04 0.29 3.33
N PRO A 61 -16.85 -0.31 4.52
CA PRO A 61 -17.45 0.17 5.77
C PRO A 61 -17.13 1.65 6.04
N GLU A 62 -18.16 2.45 6.32
CA GLU A 62 -18.07 3.93 6.38
C GLU A 62 -17.15 4.45 7.48
N ASP A 63 -17.03 3.72 8.59
CA ASP A 63 -16.26 4.09 9.78
C ASP A 63 -14.74 3.95 9.60
N CYS A 64 -14.27 2.98 8.81
CA CYS A 64 -12.84 2.72 8.66
C CYS A 64 -12.30 2.87 7.23
N SER A 65 -13.13 2.77 6.19
CA SER A 65 -12.66 2.77 4.80
C SER A 65 -11.87 4.03 4.41
N PRO A 66 -12.32 5.27 4.73
CA PRO A 66 -11.56 6.47 4.36
C PRO A 66 -10.15 6.47 4.96
N PHE A 67 -10.04 6.11 6.23
CA PHE A 67 -8.77 6.06 6.94
C PHE A 67 -7.87 4.96 6.37
N LYS A 68 -8.42 3.76 6.13
CA LYS A 68 -7.63 2.64 5.61
C LYS A 68 -7.11 2.91 4.21
N ILE A 69 -7.94 3.48 3.32
CA ILE A 69 -7.52 3.86 1.96
C ILE A 69 -6.42 4.93 2.01
N GLN A 70 -6.56 5.92 2.91
CA GLN A 70 -5.53 6.93 3.12
C GLN A 70 -4.21 6.31 3.58
N GLN A 71 -4.25 5.42 4.57
CA GLN A 71 -3.06 4.72 5.06
C GLN A 71 -2.37 3.94 3.92
N LEU A 72 -3.13 3.19 3.10
CA LEU A 72 -2.56 2.45 1.97
C LEU A 72 -1.93 3.37 0.90
N LEU A 73 -2.51 4.55 0.67
CA LEU A 73 -1.93 5.57 -0.23
C LEU A 73 -0.62 6.15 0.32
N GLU A 74 -0.54 6.32 1.65
CA GLU A 74 0.66 6.76 2.36
C GLU A 74 1.75 5.68 2.28
N ASP A 75 1.42 4.42 2.56
CA ASP A 75 2.32 3.26 2.48
C ASP A 75 2.94 3.10 1.08
N LEU A 76 2.19 3.40 0.01
CA LEU A 76 2.72 3.38 -1.37
C LEU A 76 3.67 4.54 -1.70
N THR A 77 3.68 5.62 -0.93
CA THR A 77 4.48 6.82 -1.25
C THR A 77 5.97 6.52 -1.28
N GLU A 78 6.44 5.70 -0.33
CA GLU A 78 7.86 5.38 -0.22
C GLU A 78 8.36 4.48 -1.38
N PRO A 79 7.67 3.37 -1.74
CA PRO A 79 7.95 2.63 -2.98
C PRO A 79 7.90 3.47 -4.26
N GLU A 80 7.06 4.50 -4.32
CA GLU A 80 6.98 5.35 -5.50
C GLU A 80 8.16 6.28 -5.69
N VAL A 81 8.80 6.72 -4.60
CA VAL A 81 10.06 7.47 -4.70
C VAL A 81 11.13 6.60 -5.35
N LEU A 82 11.09 5.27 -5.14
CA LEU A 82 12.00 4.34 -5.79
C LEU A 82 11.79 4.24 -7.31
N LYS A 83 10.68 4.74 -7.87
CA LYS A 83 10.46 4.84 -9.32
C LYS A 83 11.51 5.71 -10.03
N ILE A 84 12.12 6.65 -9.30
CA ILE A 84 13.18 7.53 -9.81
C ILE A 84 14.48 6.72 -10.05
N LEU A 85 14.64 5.60 -9.36
CA LEU A 85 15.79 4.73 -9.50
C LEU A 85 15.49 3.65 -10.55
N PRO A 86 16.41 3.37 -11.50
CA PRO A 86 16.22 2.33 -12.51
C PRO A 86 16.36 0.90 -11.96
N VAL A 87 16.01 0.68 -10.69
CA VAL A 87 16.26 -0.57 -9.94
C VAL A 87 15.04 -1.47 -9.82
N LEU A 88 13.82 -0.93 -9.97
CA LEU A 88 12.59 -1.71 -9.77
C LEU A 88 12.22 -2.60 -10.97
N GLY A 89 12.60 -2.18 -12.18
CA GLY A 89 12.13 -2.82 -13.42
C GLY A 89 10.68 -2.45 -13.76
N LEU A 90 10.30 -2.61 -15.02
CA LEU A 90 9.03 -2.10 -15.56
C LEU A 90 7.79 -2.69 -14.88
N GLU A 91 7.82 -3.99 -14.56
CA GLU A 91 6.67 -4.69 -13.98
C GLU A 91 6.25 -4.09 -12.62
N LEU A 92 7.21 -3.87 -11.71
CA LEU A 92 6.92 -3.26 -10.41
C LEU A 92 6.47 -1.80 -10.54
N LEU A 93 7.04 -1.04 -11.49
CA LEU A 93 6.65 0.35 -11.75
C LEU A 93 5.18 0.42 -12.18
N GLU A 94 4.79 -0.42 -13.15
CA GLU A 94 3.41 -0.53 -13.60
C GLU A 94 2.50 -0.95 -12.44
N CYS A 95 2.87 -1.97 -11.66
CA CYS A 95 2.09 -2.41 -10.51
C CYS A 95 1.84 -1.27 -9.50
N LEU A 96 2.85 -0.44 -9.22
CA LEU A 96 2.69 0.73 -8.34
C LEU A 96 1.67 1.72 -8.90
N ASP A 97 1.75 2.05 -10.20
CA ASP A 97 0.78 2.93 -10.85
C ASP A 97 -0.64 2.36 -10.82
N TRP A 98 -0.79 1.06 -11.10
CA TRP A 98 -2.08 0.38 -11.05
C TRP A 98 -2.69 0.38 -9.64
N ARG A 99 -1.89 0.09 -8.60
CA ARG A 99 -2.37 0.08 -7.21
C ARG A 99 -2.74 1.47 -6.72
N ARG A 100 -1.90 2.49 -6.99
CA ARG A 100 -2.26 3.87 -6.66
C ARG A 100 -3.56 4.29 -7.35
N GLY A 101 -3.71 3.96 -8.63
CA GLY A 101 -4.94 4.22 -9.38
C GLY A 101 -6.17 3.58 -8.74
N ALA A 102 -6.07 2.31 -8.33
CA ALA A 102 -7.15 1.59 -7.66
C ALA A 102 -7.55 2.25 -6.34
N LEU A 103 -6.60 2.60 -5.48
CA LEU A 103 -6.87 3.28 -4.21
C LEU A 103 -7.50 4.66 -4.39
N LEU A 104 -7.05 5.44 -5.38
CA LEU A 104 -7.65 6.73 -5.70
C LEU A 104 -9.11 6.58 -6.17
N TYR A 105 -9.39 5.54 -6.96
CA TYR A 105 -10.76 5.20 -7.35
C TYR A 105 -11.62 4.83 -6.15
N MET A 106 -11.13 3.96 -5.26
CA MET A 106 -11.82 3.57 -4.03
C MET A 106 -12.07 4.77 -3.11
N SER A 107 -11.09 5.68 -2.96
CA SER A 107 -11.25 6.92 -2.19
C SER A 107 -12.39 7.78 -2.73
N CYS A 108 -12.45 7.98 -4.05
CA CYS A 108 -13.55 8.69 -4.70
C CYS A 108 -14.90 8.00 -4.44
N HIS A 109 -14.95 6.68 -4.49
CA HIS A 109 -16.15 5.89 -4.20
C HIS A 109 -16.64 6.13 -2.77
N THR A 110 -15.76 5.95 -1.77
CA THR A 110 -16.11 6.13 -0.35
C THR A 110 -16.56 7.56 -0.05
N LEU A 111 -15.89 8.58 -0.61
CA LEU A 111 -16.31 9.97 -0.47
C LEU A 111 -17.67 10.26 -1.12
N HIS A 112 -17.98 9.61 -2.25
CA HIS A 112 -19.29 9.74 -2.88
C HIS A 112 -20.39 9.15 -1.98
N GLN A 113 -20.19 7.94 -1.45
CA GLN A 113 -21.14 7.29 -0.53
C GLN A 113 -21.38 8.15 0.71
N TRP A 114 -20.31 8.67 1.32
CA TRP A 114 -20.39 9.54 2.50
C TRP A 114 -21.21 10.81 2.24
N LYS A 115 -21.02 11.46 1.08
CA LYS A 115 -21.83 12.61 0.68
C LYS A 115 -23.32 12.26 0.55
N GLN A 116 -23.64 11.09 0.00
CA GLN A 116 -25.04 10.64 -0.13
C GLN A 116 -25.66 10.31 1.22
N TRP A 117 -24.89 9.70 2.12
CA TRP A 117 -25.32 9.42 3.49
C TRP A 117 -25.65 10.69 4.26
N ILE A 118 -24.78 11.71 4.21
CA ILE A 118 -25.03 13.03 4.83
C ILE A 118 -26.34 13.64 4.29
N LYS A 119 -26.55 13.64 2.97
CA LYS A 119 -27.79 14.18 2.38
C LYS A 119 -29.05 13.48 2.92
N LYS A 120 -29.01 12.14 3.07
CA LYS A 120 -30.13 11.37 3.63
C LYS A 120 -30.43 11.75 5.08
N ILE A 121 -29.40 11.98 5.90
CA ILE A 121 -29.57 12.37 7.31
C ILE A 121 -30.16 13.76 7.44
N TYR A 122 -29.66 14.71 6.65
CA TYR A 122 -30.09 16.10 6.73
C TYR A 122 -31.30 16.43 5.83
N MET A 123 -31.89 15.45 5.14
CA MET A 123 -32.98 15.61 4.16
C MET A 123 -32.73 16.77 3.17
N LEU A 124 -31.50 16.87 2.66
CA LEU A 124 -31.14 17.78 1.56
C LEU A 124 -31.44 17.18 0.19
#